data_AF-A0A0F9NQT6-F1
#
_entry.id   AF-A0A0F9NQT6-F1
#
_cell.length_a   1.000
_cell.length_b   1.000
_cell.length_c   1.000
_cell.angle_alpha   90.00
_cell.angle_beta   90.00
_cell.angle_gamma   90.00
#
_symmetry.space_group_name_H-M   'P 1'
#
loop_
_entity.id
_entity.type
_entity.pdbx_description
1 polymer ?
#
loop_
_entity_poly.entity_id
_entity_poly.type
_entity_poly.pdbx_seq_one_letter_code
_entity_poly.pdbx_strand_id
1 'polypeptide(L)'
;MMFKVRILPYGELPDEVKSQLCGYVHGEFILIYHKDKLIFWKSDDIEPEDVGFCRDLSWVPEIIDEAYKLGLEDGNSLDYID
;
A
#
# COMPACT_ATOMS: atom_id res chain seq x y z
N MET A 1 10.19 1.12 -14.51
CA MET A 1 10.02 0.41 -13.23
C MET A 1 10.26 1.39 -12.10
N MET A 2 9.21 1.93 -11.48
CA MET A 2 9.37 2.79 -10.31
C MET A 2 8.23 2.55 -9.34
N PHE A 3 8.57 1.95 -8.20
CA PHE A 3 7.70 1.92 -7.04
C PHE A 3 7.89 3.21 -6.25
N LYS A 4 6.79 3.78 -5.75
CA LYS A 4 6.82 4.94 -4.87
C LYS A 4 6.04 4.60 -3.61
N VAL A 5 6.71 4.70 -2.47
CA VAL A 5 6.10 4.53 -1.15
C VAL A 5 5.87 5.92 -0.55
N ARG A 6 4.69 6.15 0.02
CA ARG A 6 4.38 7.35 0.79
C ARG A 6 3.82 6.95 2.14
N ILE A 7 4.18 7.70 3.17
CA ILE A 7 3.54 7.64 4.49
C ILE A 7 2.80 8.96 4.66
N LEU A 8 1.49 8.90 4.84
CA LEU A 8 0.62 10.08 4.84
C LEU A 8 -0.33 10.05 6.04
N PRO A 9 -0.62 11.19 6.68
CA PRO A 9 -1.74 11.30 7.61
C PRO A 9 -3.07 11.27 6.86
N TYR A 10 -4.17 10.96 7.57
CA TYR A 10 -5.52 10.89 7.00
C TYR A 10 -5.90 12.11 6.12
N GLY A 11 -5.54 13.32 6.55
CA GLY A 11 -5.87 14.56 5.83
C GLY A 11 -5.32 14.61 4.39
N GLU A 12 -4.16 14.00 4.16
CA GLU A 12 -3.44 14.01 2.89
C GLU A 12 -3.74 12.79 2.01
N LEU A 13 -4.59 11.87 2.47
CA LEU A 13 -4.98 10.71 1.70
C LEU A 13 -5.79 11.07 0.45
N PRO A 14 -5.62 10.33 -0.65
CA PRO A 14 -6.52 10.36 -1.80
C PRO A 14 -7.96 10.02 -1.40
N ASP A 15 -8.94 10.63 -2.08
CA ASP A 15 -10.37 10.38 -1.81
C ASP A 15 -10.78 8.91 -2.04
N GLU A 16 -10.12 8.24 -3.00
CA GLU A 16 -10.31 6.81 -3.26
C GLU A 16 -9.98 5.94 -2.04
N VAL A 17 -8.94 6.28 -1.28
CA VAL A 17 -8.56 5.57 -0.05
C VAL A 17 -9.51 5.95 1.08
N LYS A 18 -9.80 7.25 1.24
CA LYS A 18 -10.73 7.76 2.28
C LYS A 18 -12.10 7.10 2.21
N SER A 19 -12.63 6.87 1.01
CA SER A 19 -13.93 6.23 0.81
C SER A 19 -14.00 4.78 1.30
N GLN A 20 -12.85 4.12 1.46
CA GLN A 20 -12.74 2.72 1.90
C GLN A 20 -12.49 2.61 3.42
N LEU A 21 -12.27 3.73 4.11
CA LEU A 21 -12.01 3.75 5.54
C LEU A 21 -13.32 3.79 6.33
N CYS A 22 -13.55 2.79 7.17
CA CYS A 22 -14.67 2.76 8.12
C CYS A 22 -14.31 3.47 9.43
N GLY A 23 -14.00 4.76 9.38
CA GLY A 23 -13.81 5.58 10.60
C GLY A 23 -12.37 5.70 11.11
N TYR A 24 -11.40 5.05 10.47
CA TYR A 24 -9.97 5.22 10.74
C TYR A 24 -9.51 6.62 10.32
N VAL A 25 -9.53 7.56 11.27
CA VAL A 25 -9.10 8.95 11.07
C VAL A 25 -7.88 9.32 11.90
N HIS A 26 -7.40 8.38 12.72
CA HIS A 26 -6.36 8.59 13.71
C HIS A 26 -5.19 7.65 13.47
N GLY A 27 -4.40 7.92 12.42
CA GLY A 27 -3.21 7.13 12.15
C GLY A 27 -2.41 7.64 10.96
N GLU A 28 -1.27 7.02 10.74
CA GLU A 28 -0.49 7.10 9.52
C GLU A 28 -0.90 5.97 8.57
N PHE A 29 -0.75 6.24 7.28
CA PHE A 29 -1.09 5.33 6.22
C PHE A 29 0.10 5.13 5.31
N ILE A 30 0.47 3.88 5.08
CA ILE A 30 1.42 3.54 4.04
C ILE A 30 0.66 3.34 2.72
N LEU A 31 1.08 4.04 1.67
CA LEU A 31 0.56 3.91 0.31
C LEU A 31 1.70 3.51 -0.61
N ILE A 32 1.49 2.49 -1.43
CA ILE A 32 2.46 1.98 -2.39
C ILE A 32 1.88 2.16 -3.78
N TYR A 33 2.65 2.84 -4.63
CA TYR A 33 2.31 3.11 -6.01
C TYR A 33 3.28 2.38 -6.95
N HIS A 34 2.76 1.89 -8.07
CA HIS A 34 3.53 1.39 -9.20
C HIS A 34 3.05 2.10 -10.47
N LYS A 35 3.98 2.72 -11.24
CA LYS A 35 3.63 3.50 -12.45
C LYS A 35 2.51 4.53 -12.19
N ASP A 36 2.62 5.27 -11.09
CA ASP A 36 1.65 6.28 -10.60
C ASP A 36 0.25 5.76 -10.22
N LYS A 37 0.02 4.44 -10.30
CA LYS A 37 -1.22 3.80 -9.83
C LYS A 37 -1.04 3.30 -8.39
N LEU A 38 -2.01 3.57 -7.53
CA LEU A 38 -2.05 2.99 -6.18
C LEU A 38 -2.28 1.48 -6.31
N ILE A 39 -1.37 0.68 -5.74
CA ILE A 39 -1.48 -0.79 -5.72
C ILE A 39 -1.81 -1.32 -4.33
N PHE A 40 -1.41 -0.60 -3.27
CA PHE A 40 -1.65 -1.04 -1.90
C PHE A 40 -1.71 0.14 -0.94
N TRP A 41 -2.54 0.00 0.10
CA TRP A 41 -2.53 0.90 1.25
C TRP A 41 -2.82 0.15 2.54
N LYS A 42 -2.27 0.61 3.67
CA LYS A 42 -2.56 0.08 5.01
C LYS A 42 -2.48 1.19 6.04
N SER A 43 -3.38 1.15 7.04
CA SER A 43 -3.33 2.05 8.20
C SER A 43 -2.51 1.42 9.31
N ASP A 44 -1.86 2.27 10.11
CA ASP A 44 -1.21 1.89 11.35
C ASP A 44 -2.11 2.12 12.59
N ASP A 45 -3.33 2.62 12.38
CA ASP A 45 -4.35 2.81 13.42
C ASP A 45 -4.70 1.48 14.10
N ILE A 46 -4.90 1.52 15.42
CA ILE A 46 -5.20 0.37 16.28
C ILE A 46 -6.39 0.77 17.16
N GLU A 47 -7.50 0.06 17.05
CA GLU A 47 -8.66 0.31 17.91
C GLU A 47 -8.42 -0.27 19.32
N PRO A 48 -8.96 0.33 20.39
CA PRO A 48 -8.88 -0.22 21.75
C PRO A 48 -9.39 -1.67 21.87
N GLU A 49 -10.32 -2.06 21.00
CA GLU A 49 -10.90 -3.39 20.87
C GLU A 49 -9.97 -4.40 20.17
N ASP A 50 -8.91 -3.92 19.49
CA ASP A 50 -7.84 -4.74 18.93
C ASP A 50 -6.85 -5.18 20.03
N VAL A 51 -7.36 -5.84 21.07
CA VAL A 51 -6.70 -6.13 22.38
C VAL A 51 -5.45 -7.02 22.32
N GLY A 52 -4.80 -7.17 21.15
CA GLY A 52 -3.51 -7.80 20.98
C GLY A 52 -2.38 -6.77 20.90
N PHE A 53 -1.39 -6.84 21.79
CA PHE A 53 -0.14 -6.06 21.70
C PHE A 53 0.71 -6.39 20.45
N CYS A 54 0.23 -7.25 19.56
CA CYS A 54 0.88 -7.68 18.33
C CYS A 54 0.12 -7.12 17.13
N ARG A 55 0.76 -6.21 16.39
CA ARG A 55 0.29 -5.76 15.08
C ARG A 55 0.31 -6.94 14.10
N ASP A 56 -0.77 -7.07 13.35
CA ASP A 56 -0.80 -7.98 12.21
C ASP A 56 0.04 -7.40 11.06
N LEU A 57 1.18 -8.05 10.80
CA LEU A 57 2.12 -7.73 9.72
C LEU A 57 2.10 -8.79 8.62
N SER A 58 1.09 -9.67 8.59
CA SER A 58 0.94 -10.72 7.57
C SER A 58 0.85 -10.16 6.14
N TRP A 59 0.43 -8.92 5.98
CA TRP A 59 0.37 -8.22 4.69
C TRP A 59 1.76 -7.87 4.11
N VAL A 60 2.81 -7.82 4.93
CA VAL A 60 4.15 -7.40 4.48
C VAL A 60 4.76 -8.41 3.48
N PRO A 61 4.77 -9.73 3.74
CA PRO A 61 5.18 -10.71 2.74
C PRO A 61 4.36 -10.65 1.45
N GLU A 62 3.03 -10.51 1.56
CA GLU A 62 2.13 -10.49 0.39
C GLU A 62 2.47 -9.35 -0.56
N ILE A 63 2.71 -8.15 -0.03
CA ILE A 63 3.01 -6.98 -0.87
C ILE A 63 4.41 -7.04 -1.48
N ILE A 64 5.37 -7.71 -0.83
CA ILE A 64 6.70 -7.96 -1.39
C ILE A 64 6.59 -8.90 -2.59
N ASP A 65 5.81 -9.97 -2.48
CA ASP A 65 5.59 -10.91 -3.57
C ASP A 65 4.86 -10.26 -4.76
N GLU A 66 3.89 -9.39 -4.48
CA GLU A 66 3.20 -8.61 -5.52
C GLU A 66 4.15 -7.64 -6.23
N ALA A 67 4.97 -6.90 -5.48
CA ALA A 67 5.98 -6.01 -6.04
C ALA A 67 6.99 -6.77 -6.91
N TYR A 68 7.37 -8.00 -6.53
CA TYR A 68 8.25 -8.85 -7.33
C TYR A 68 7.60 -9.26 -8.65
N LYS A 69 6.32 -9.68 -8.64
CA LYS A 69 5.56 -10.02 -9.86
C LYS A 69 5.46 -8.83 -10.82
N LEU A 70 5.10 -7.65 -10.29
CA LEU A 70 5.03 -6.41 -11.08
C LEU A 70 6.39 -6.01 -11.65
N GLY A 71 7.48 -6.23 -10.91
CA GLY A 71 8.85 -6.04 -11.40
C GLY A 71 9.23 -6.99 -12.54
N LEU A 72 8.83 -8.26 -12.45
CA LEU A 72 9.01 -9.23 -13.54
C LEU A 72 8.21 -8.87 -14.78
N GLU A 73 6.95 -8.45 -14.62
CA GLU A 73 6.12 -7.97 -15.73
C GLU A 73 6.72 -6.74 -16.40
N ASP A 74 7.20 -5.78 -15.61
CA ASP A 74 7.92 -4.60 -16.11
C ASP A 74 9.15 -5.01 -16.93
N GLY A 75 9.94 -5.98 -16.44
CA GLY A 75 11.11 -6.51 -17.13
C GLY A 75 10.78 -7.26 -18.42
N ASN A 76 9.74 -8.09 -18.41
CA ASN A 76 9.28 -8.82 -19.60
C ASN A 76 8.60 -7.92 -20.64
N SER A 77 8.04 -6.78 -20.21
CA SER A 77 7.45 -5.78 -21.13
C SER A 77 8.48 -4.95 -21.90
N LEU A 78 9.78 -5.12 -21.64
CA LEU A 78 10.87 -4.46 -22.37
C LEU A 78 11.31 -5.19 -23.65
N ASP A 79 10.76 -6.36 -23.95
CA ASP A 79 10.95 -7.02 -25.25
C ASP A 79 9.84 -6.58 -26.20
N TYR A 80 10.12 -5.56 -27.04
CA TYR A 80 9.62 -5.31 -28.41
C TYR A 80 9.87 -3.84 -28.76
N ILE A 81 11.15 -3.51 -28.98
CA ILE A 81 11.54 -2.39 -29.83
C ILE A 81 12.31 -3.04 -30.99
N ASP A 82 11.60 -3.31 -32.10
CA ASP A 82 12.18 -3.52 -33.43
C ASP A 82 12.75 -2.18 -33.97
#